data_AF-A0A358L4R8-F1
#
_entry.id   AF-A0A358L4R8-F1
#
_cell.length_a   1.000
_cell.length_b   1.000
_cell.length_c   1.000
_cell.angle_alpha   90.00
_cell.angle_beta   90.00
_cell.angle_gamma   90.00
#
_symmetry.space_group_name_H-M   'P 1'
#
loop_
_entity.id
_entity.type
_entity.pdbx_description
1 polymer ?
#
loop_
_entity_poly.entity_id
_entity_poly.type
_entity_poly.pdbx_seq_one_letter_code
_entity_poly.pdbx_strand_id
1 'polypeptide(L)'
;MPELPEVETSRRGIEPHLVGATILHAVVRNGRLRWPVSHEIHSLSDQPVLSVQRRAKYLLLELPEGCIIIHLGMSGSLRVLSEETPPAK
;
A
#
# COMPACT_ATOMS: atom_id res chain seq x y z
N MET A 1 -0.09 12.82 12.08
CA MET A 1 0.73 11.64 12.43
C MET A 1 -0.25 10.53 12.75
N PRO A 2 -0.52 9.60 11.83
CA PRO A 2 -1.33 8.44 12.13
C PRO A 2 -0.66 7.66 13.27
N GLU A 3 -1.38 7.45 14.36
CA GLU A 3 -0.96 6.60 15.46
C GLU A 3 -1.41 5.16 15.18
N LEU A 4 -1.16 4.25 16.12
CA LEU A 4 -1.54 2.84 15.96
C LEU A 4 -3.03 2.65 15.62
N PRO A 5 -3.99 3.36 16.24
CA PRO A 5 -5.41 3.22 15.91
C PRO A 5 -5.76 3.61 14.46
N GLU A 6 -5.16 4.67 13.93
CA GLU A 6 -5.41 5.15 12.56
C GLU A 6 -4.80 4.20 11.53
N VAL A 7 -3.61 3.66 11.81
CA VAL A 7 -2.98 2.66 10.95
C VAL A 7 -3.81 1.37 10.95
N GLU A 8 -4.33 0.93 12.10
CA GLU A 8 -5.22 -0.23 12.18
C GLU A 8 -6.55 0.01 11.45
N THR A 9 -7.12 1.21 11.57
CA THR A 9 -8.31 1.61 10.80
C THR A 9 -8.05 1.54 9.31
N SER A 10 -6.89 2.05 8.87
CA SER A 10 -6.48 1.99 7.46
C SER A 10 -6.31 0.54 6.99
N ARG A 11 -5.66 -0.32 7.80
CA ARG A 11 -5.50 -1.75 7.52
C ARG A 11 -6.85 -2.43 7.27
N ARG A 12 -7.79 -2.26 8.19
CA ARG A 12 -9.16 -2.82 8.10
C ARG A 12 -9.94 -2.25 6.92
N GLY A 13 -9.71 -0.99 6.57
CA GLY A 13 -10.38 -0.33 5.45
C GLY A 13 -9.93 -0.85 4.09
N ILE A 14 -8.64 -1.18 3.92
CA ILE A 14 -8.12 -1.66 2.62
C ILE A 14 -8.16 -3.18 2.47
N GLU A 15 -8.04 -3.95 3.57
CA GLU A 15 -8.03 -5.42 3.57
C GLU A 15 -9.12 -6.06 2.70
N PRO A 16 -10.43 -5.73 2.84
CA PRO A 16 -11.48 -6.40 2.07
C PRO A 16 -11.45 -6.08 0.56
N HIS A 17 -10.72 -5.06 0.14
CA HIS A 17 -10.57 -4.68 -1.26
C HIS A 17 -9.29 -5.23 -1.89
N LEU A 18 -8.32 -5.65 -1.07
CA LEU A 18 -7.01 -6.10 -1.54
C LEU A 18 -6.84 -7.62 -1.43
N VAL A 19 -7.25 -8.24 -0.33
CA VAL A 19 -7.01 -9.69 -0.13
C VAL A 19 -7.74 -10.49 -1.22
N GLY A 20 -6.99 -11.34 -1.92
CA GLY A 20 -7.48 -12.13 -3.06
C GLY A 20 -7.53 -11.38 -4.39
N ALA A 21 -7.33 -10.06 -4.39
CA ALA A 21 -7.15 -9.28 -5.61
C ALA A 21 -5.71 -9.39 -6.14
N THR A 22 -5.53 -9.06 -7.41
CA THR A 22 -4.21 -9.07 -8.08
C THR A 22 -3.77 -7.64 -8.42
N ILE A 23 -2.56 -7.30 -8.01
CA ILE A 23 -1.88 -6.06 -8.39
C ILE A 23 -1.40 -6.24 -9.83
N LEU A 24 -2.09 -5.60 -10.79
CA LEU A 24 -1.71 -5.66 -12.19
C LEU A 24 -0.41 -4.91 -12.46
N HIS A 25 -0.26 -3.72 -11.90
CA HIS A 25 0.94 -2.89 -12.00
C HIS A 25 0.94 -1.79 -10.93
N ALA A 26 2.09 -1.13 -10.73
CA ALA A 26 2.21 0.03 -9.84
C ALA A 26 2.56 1.31 -10.62
N VAL A 27 1.82 2.39 -10.36
CA VAL A 27 2.11 3.72 -10.94
C VAL A 27 2.69 4.65 -9.87
N VAL A 28 4.02 4.82 -9.89
CA VAL A 28 4.74 5.69 -8.96
C VAL A 28 5.01 7.05 -9.59
N ARG A 29 4.28 8.09 -9.14
CA ARG A 29 4.45 9.47 -9.65
C ARG A 29 5.55 10.28 -8.95
N ASN A 30 5.87 9.92 -7.70
CA ASN A 30 6.98 10.49 -6.96
C ASN A 30 7.62 9.41 -6.06
N GLY A 31 8.79 8.90 -6.46
CA GLY A 31 9.52 7.88 -5.72
C GLY A 31 10.40 8.41 -4.59
N ARG A 32 10.52 9.74 -4.41
CA ARG A 32 11.41 10.37 -3.42
C ARG A 32 10.70 10.54 -2.07
N LEU A 33 10.40 9.42 -1.40
CA LEU A 33 9.85 9.41 -0.04
C LEU A 33 10.98 9.50 1.00
N ARG A 34 10.70 9.22 2.29
CA ARG A 34 11.74 9.16 3.34
C ARG A 34 12.91 8.27 2.94
N TRP A 35 12.59 7.14 2.32
CA TRP A 35 13.51 6.34 1.53
C TRP A 35 12.99 6.30 0.10
N PRO A 36 13.86 6.19 -0.92
CA PRO A 36 13.42 5.97 -2.28
C PRO A 36 12.50 4.74 -2.37
N VAL A 37 11.45 4.83 -3.18
CA VAL A 37 10.62 3.67 -3.51
C VAL A 37 11.48 2.61 -4.18
N SER A 38 11.40 1.37 -3.70
CA SER A 38 12.26 0.27 -4.16
C SER A 38 11.99 -0.09 -5.62
N HIS A 39 13.03 -0.56 -6.33
CA HIS A 39 12.92 -0.92 -7.74
C HIS A 39 11.87 -2.02 -7.98
N GLU A 40 11.74 -2.95 -7.03
CA GLU A 40 10.79 -4.05 -7.06
C GLU A 40 9.35 -3.56 -7.18
N ILE A 41 9.02 -2.41 -6.57
CA ILE A 41 7.70 -1.78 -6.69
C ILE A 41 7.45 -1.30 -8.11
N HIS A 42 8.47 -0.76 -8.78
CA HIS A 42 8.35 -0.32 -10.18
C HIS A 42 8.17 -1.49 -11.14
N SER A 43 8.68 -2.68 -10.79
CA SER A 43 8.56 -3.90 -11.59
C SER A 43 7.41 -4.81 -11.16
N LEU A 44 6.53 -4.39 -10.24
CA LEU A 44 5.37 -5.20 -9.83
C LEU A 44 4.45 -5.43 -11.03
N SER A 45 4.19 -6.70 -11.33
CA SER A 45 3.21 -7.13 -12.32
C SER A 45 2.53 -8.41 -11.84
N ASP A 46 1.22 -8.46 -11.99
CA ASP A 46 0.37 -9.65 -11.79
C ASP A 46 0.59 -10.39 -10.46
N GLN A 47 0.77 -9.64 -9.36
CA GLN A 47 1.02 -10.20 -8.03
C GLN A 47 -0.28 -10.29 -7.21
N PRO A 48 -0.71 -11.47 -6.75
CA PRO A 48 -1.85 -11.59 -5.86
C PRO A 48 -1.51 -11.09 -4.44
N VAL A 49 -2.44 -10.40 -3.80
CA VAL A 49 -2.31 -10.01 -2.39
C VAL A 49 -2.86 -11.11 -1.50
N LEU A 50 -1.98 -11.71 -0.70
CA LEU A 50 -2.30 -12.85 0.18
C LEU A 50 -2.90 -12.38 1.51
N SER A 51 -2.35 -11.32 2.09
CA SER A 51 -2.82 -10.78 3.37
C SER A 51 -2.46 -9.30 3.54
N VAL A 52 -3.20 -8.60 4.43
CA VAL A 52 -2.89 -7.23 4.84
C VAL A 52 -2.70 -7.17 6.35
N GLN A 53 -1.44 -7.09 6.78
CA GLN A 53 -1.06 -7.08 8.19
C GLN A 53 -0.58 -5.71 8.65
N ARG A 54 -0.37 -5.56 9.96
CA ARG A 54 0.20 -4.36 10.55
C ARG A 54 1.24 -4.74 11.59
N ARG A 55 2.39 -4.07 11.55
CA ARG A 55 3.42 -4.11 12.60
C ARG A 55 3.76 -2.69 13.02
N ALA A 56 3.47 -2.34 14.28
CA ALA A 56 3.58 -0.96 14.75
C ALA A 56 2.85 0.02 13.80
N LYS A 57 3.55 1.00 13.24
CA LYS A 57 3.01 2.01 12.31
C LYS A 57 3.20 1.65 10.83
N TYR A 58 3.53 0.39 10.53
CA TYR A 58 3.71 -0.12 9.18
C TYR A 58 2.54 -1.03 8.80
N LEU A 59 2.03 -0.84 7.57
CA LEU A 59 1.17 -1.80 6.89
C LEU A 59 2.05 -2.74 6.06
N LEU A 60 1.64 -3.99 5.98
CA LEU A 60 2.36 -5.07 5.31
C LEU A 60 1.39 -5.75 4.35
N LEU A 61 1.66 -5.67 3.06
CA LEU A 61 0.93 -6.40 2.02
C LEU A 61 1.76 -7.63 1.66
N GLU A 62 1.27 -8.80 2.02
CA GLU A 62 1.95 -10.06 1.75
C GLU A 62 1.67 -10.51 0.31
N LEU A 63 2.74 -10.83 -0.42
CA LEU A 63 2.74 -11.32 -1.81
C LEU A 63 3.47 -12.67 -1.87
N PRO A 64 3.33 -13.46 -2.95
CA PRO A 64 4.03 -14.74 -3.06
C PRO A 64 5.56 -14.66 -2.93
N GLU A 65 6.17 -13.63 -3.50
CA GLU A 65 7.64 -13.47 -3.53
C GLU A 65 8.17 -12.46 -2.50
N GLY A 66 7.32 -11.93 -1.62
CA GLY A 66 7.78 -10.96 -0.63
C GLY A 66 6.67 -10.15 0.03
N CYS A 67 7.01 -8.95 0.49
CA CYS A 67 6.07 -8.09 1.20
C CYS A 67 6.30 -6.62 0.85
N ILE A 68 5.21 -5.89 0.59
CA ILE A 68 5.26 -4.43 0.44
C ILE A 68 5.04 -3.80 1.82
N ILE A 69 6.00 -2.98 2.25
CA ILE A 69 5.94 -2.26 3.52
C ILE A 69 5.55 -0.81 3.26
N ILE A 70 4.46 -0.37 3.89
CA ILE A 70 3.93 0.99 3.76
C ILE A 70 3.99 1.70 5.10
N HIS A 71 4.59 2.89 5.12
CA HIS A 71 4.61 3.78 6.28
C HIS A 71 4.03 5.15 5.92
N LEU A 72 2.98 5.57 6.63
CA LEU A 72 2.24 6.80 6.29
C LEU A 72 2.96 8.09 6.72
N GLY A 73 3.99 8.01 7.57
CA GLY A 73 4.70 9.20 8.03
C GLY A 73 3.78 10.13 8.84
N MET A 74 3.85 11.44 8.59
CA MET A 74 3.03 12.40 9.32
C MET A 74 1.69 12.69 8.65
N SER A 75 1.65 12.67 7.31
CA SER A 75 0.51 13.15 6.50
C SER A 75 0.04 12.17 5.42
N GLY A 76 0.62 10.97 5.34
CA GLY A 76 0.23 9.97 4.36
C GLY A 76 -1.16 9.39 4.66
N SER A 77 -1.87 9.02 3.62
CA SER A 77 -3.18 8.39 3.67
C SER A 77 -3.32 7.35 2.56
N LEU A 78 -4.23 6.40 2.74
CA LEU A 78 -4.58 5.38 1.75
C LEU A 78 -6.05 5.50 1.38
N ARG A 79 -6.35 5.29 0.11
CA ARG A 79 -7.70 5.37 -0.46
C ARG A 79 -7.87 4.23 -1.46
N VAL A 80 -9.05 3.61 -1.46
CA VAL A 80 -9.50 2.71 -2.53
C VAL A 80 -10.36 3.55 -3.47
N LEU A 81 -10.01 3.57 -4.75
CA LEU A 81 -10.62 4.42 -5.77
C LEU A 81 -11.09 3.57 -6.95
N SER A 82 -12.07 4.06 -7.70
CA SER A 82 -12.39 3.50 -9.03
C SER A 82 -11.31 3.91 -10.04
N GLU A 83 -11.13 3.09 -11.06
CA GLU A 83 -10.11 3.25 -12.10
C GLU A 83 -10.17 4.62 -12.82
N GLU A 84 -11.38 5.14 -13.02
CA GLU A 84 -11.61 6.41 -13.72
C GLU A 84 -11.27 7.65 -12.89
N THR A 85 -10.89 7.49 -11.62
CA THR A 85 -10.61 8.62 -10.73
C THR A 85 -9.27 9.28 -11.14
N PRO A 86 -9.25 10.57 -11.53
CA PRO A 86 -8.00 11.24 -11.88
C PRO A 86 -7.10 11.39 -10.64
N PRO A 87 -5.76 11.40 -10.83
CA PRO A 87 -4.84 11.55 -9.72
C PRO A 87 -4.99 12.90 -9.03
N ALA A 88 -5.22 12.87 -7.73
CA ALA A 88 -5.24 14.04 -6.85
C ALA A 88 -4.13 13.97 -5.80
N LYS A 89 -3.76 15.13 -5.24
CA LYS A 89 -2.84 15.20 -4.10
C LYS A 89 -3.52 14.76 -2.81
#